data_AF-A0A4Y7RQV2-F1
#
_entry.id   AF-A0A4Y7RQV2-F1
#
_cell.length_a   1.000
_cell.length_b   1.000
_cell.length_c   1.000
_cell.angle_alpha   90.00
_cell.angle_beta   90.00
_cell.angle_gamma   90.00
#
_symmetry.space_group_name_H-M   'P 1'
#
loop_
_entity.id
_entity.type
_entity.pdbx_description
1 polymer ?
#
loop_
_entity_poly.entity_id
_entity_poly.type
_entity_poly.pdbx_seq_one_letter_code
_entity_poly.pdbx_strand_id
1 'polypeptide(L)'
;MGGSGYDEIFKRLVKSGYRGDMPEEIKKIKKEGNEVTGEYVRYASGAGDPNRVVFKVRDCPPDCGDDKRKNCEASCLFGAIVRDMEGNVVIKQNNCAGCGECAEVCREYSLVDKKEFVPLIELLKDRTVPVFVIINHWFLQGSMFFKPGFRQEIIANNRSKY
;
A
#
# COMPACT_ATOMS: atom_id res chain seq x y z
N MET A 1 -25.41 -4.26 0.95
CA MET A 1 -24.28 -5.06 1.47
C MET A 1 -23.02 -4.55 0.80
N GLY A 2 -22.41 -3.48 1.33
CA GLY A 2 -21.31 -2.77 0.69
C GLY A 2 -20.11 -2.67 1.63
N GLY A 3 -19.54 -3.81 2.04
CA GLY A 3 -18.23 -3.81 2.67
C GLY A 3 -17.20 -3.60 1.57
N SER A 4 -16.76 -2.36 1.36
CA SER A 4 -15.70 -2.05 0.40
C SER A 4 -14.40 -2.74 0.84
N GLY A 5 -13.88 -3.64 0.01
CA GLY A 5 -12.55 -4.24 0.22
C GLY A 5 -11.46 -3.16 0.34
N TYR A 6 -10.29 -3.56 0.86
CA TYR A 6 -9.18 -2.64 1.13
C TYR A 6 -8.82 -1.76 -0.08
N ASP A 7 -8.76 -2.35 -1.27
CA ASP A 7 -8.47 -1.65 -2.53
C ASP A 7 -9.51 -0.58 -2.89
N GLU A 8 -10.78 -0.81 -2.56
CA GLU A 8 -11.84 0.15 -2.83
C GLU A 8 -11.74 1.35 -1.89
N ILE A 9 -11.41 1.11 -0.61
CA ILE A 9 -11.09 2.18 0.34
C ILE A 9 -9.90 2.99 -0.17
N PHE A 10 -8.82 2.34 -0.57
CA PHE A 10 -7.65 3.02 -1.13
C PHE A 10 -8.01 3.87 -2.36
N LYS A 11 -8.79 3.33 -3.32
CA LYS A 11 -9.25 4.08 -4.49
C LYS A 11 -10.09 5.31 -4.12
N ARG A 12 -10.98 5.18 -3.13
CA ARG A 12 -11.79 6.30 -2.62
C ARG A 12 -10.89 7.39 -2.03
N LEU A 13 -9.90 7.02 -1.21
CA LEU A 13 -8.94 7.95 -0.60
C LEU A 13 -8.06 8.66 -1.63
N VAL A 14 -7.61 7.96 -2.68
CA VAL A 14 -6.85 8.59 -3.77
C VAL A 14 -7.72 9.63 -4.49
N LYS A 15 -8.96 9.28 -4.85
CA LYS A 15 -9.90 10.21 -5.50
C LYS A 15 -10.18 11.44 -4.63
N SER A 16 -10.40 11.24 -3.33
CA SER A 16 -10.67 12.35 -2.41
C SER A 16 -9.44 13.22 -2.15
N GLY A 17 -8.24 12.64 -2.11
CA GLY A 17 -7.00 13.41 -2.07
C GLY A 17 -6.86 14.39 -3.24
N TYR A 18 -7.20 13.94 -4.46
CA TYR A 18 -7.22 14.83 -5.63
C TYR A 18 -8.27 15.94 -5.49
N ARG A 19 -9.48 15.64 -5.00
CA ARG A 19 -10.54 16.64 -4.78
C ARG A 19 -10.28 17.57 -3.59
N GLY A 20 -9.46 17.16 -2.63
CA GLY A 20 -9.22 17.89 -1.38
C GLY A 20 -10.29 17.68 -0.30
N ASP A 21 -11.11 16.62 -0.40
CA ASP A 21 -12.21 16.29 0.53
C ASP A 21 -11.92 14.99 1.32
N MET A 22 -10.64 14.67 1.53
CA MET A 22 -10.21 13.42 2.18
C MET A 22 -10.74 13.26 3.62
N PRO A 23 -10.72 14.30 4.49
CA PRO A 23 -11.24 14.18 5.86
C PRO A 23 -12.73 13.80 5.90
N GLU A 24 -13.54 14.38 5.01
CA GLU A 24 -14.97 14.09 4.87
C GLU A 24 -15.20 12.67 4.35
N GLU A 25 -14.42 12.26 3.33
CA GLU A 25 -14.50 10.91 2.77
C GLU A 25 -14.13 9.84 3.81
N ILE A 26 -13.11 10.08 4.64
CA ILE A 26 -12.74 9.19 5.75
C ILE A 26 -13.90 9.01 6.74
N LYS A 27 -14.58 10.10 7.12
CA LYS A 27 -15.75 10.02 8.02
C LYS A 27 -16.86 9.19 7.39
N LYS A 28 -17.11 9.36 6.09
CA LYS A 28 -18.11 8.60 5.34
C LYS A 28 -17.77 7.10 5.28
N ILE A 29 -16.53 6.75 4.90
CA ILE A 29 -16.05 5.36 4.86
C ILE A 29 -16.23 4.70 6.23
N LYS A 30 -15.81 5.36 7.31
CA LYS A 30 -15.94 4.82 8.67
C LYS A 30 -17.38 4.62 9.12
N LYS A 31 -18.31 5.48 8.69
CA LYS A 31 -19.74 5.36 9.00
C LYS A 31 -20.42 4.21 8.25
N GLU A 32 -20.00 3.95 7.01
CA GLU A 32 -20.55 2.90 6.14
C GLU A 32 -19.94 1.52 6.42
N GLY A 33 -18.76 1.50 7.04
CA GLY A 33 -17.93 0.31 7.22
C GLY A 33 -18.29 -0.57 8.41
N ASN A 34 -17.44 -1.57 8.62
CA ASN A 34 -17.47 -2.51 9.73
C ASN A 34 -16.29 -2.28 10.70
N GLU A 35 -16.16 -3.16 11.69
CA GLU A 35 -15.08 -3.13 12.71
C GLU A 35 -13.65 -3.01 12.16
N VAL A 36 -13.37 -3.58 10.97
CA VAL A 36 -12.02 -3.59 10.35
C VAL A 36 -11.77 -2.33 9.52
N THR A 37 -12.83 -1.61 9.15
CA THR A 37 -12.74 -0.45 8.25
C THR A 37 -11.84 0.66 8.81
N GLY A 38 -11.75 0.79 10.14
CA GLY A 38 -10.85 1.74 10.79
C GLY A 38 -9.37 1.47 10.47
N GLU A 39 -8.95 0.22 10.56
CA GLU A 39 -7.58 -0.21 10.23
C GLU A 39 -7.30 -0.11 8.73
N TYR A 40 -8.28 -0.46 7.88
CA TYR A 40 -8.14 -0.25 6.44
C TYR A 40 -7.91 1.21 6.09
N VAL A 41 -8.69 2.14 6.65
CA VAL A 41 -8.46 3.57 6.45
C VAL A 41 -7.08 3.97 6.94
N ARG A 42 -6.67 3.51 8.13
CA ARG A 42 -5.35 3.81 8.72
C ARG A 42 -4.21 3.45 7.77
N TYR A 43 -4.14 2.21 7.30
CA TYR A 43 -3.04 1.77 6.44
C TYR A 43 -3.17 2.30 5.00
N ALA A 44 -4.40 2.44 4.49
CA ALA A 44 -4.63 3.01 3.15
C ALA A 44 -4.32 4.52 3.09
N SER A 45 -4.40 5.26 4.20
CA SER A 45 -3.98 6.66 4.28
C SER A 45 -2.49 6.82 4.56
N GLY A 46 -1.72 5.72 4.60
CA GLY A 46 -0.28 5.74 4.88
C GLY A 46 0.08 5.87 6.36
N ALA A 47 -0.88 5.84 7.28
CA ALA A 47 -0.60 5.83 8.71
C ALA A 47 -0.20 4.42 9.18
N GLY A 48 0.63 4.33 10.22
CA GLY A 48 1.17 3.08 10.73
C GLY A 48 2.59 3.23 11.24
N ASP A 49 3.23 2.11 11.56
CA ASP A 49 4.67 2.10 11.84
C ASP A 49 5.43 2.45 10.54
N PRO A 50 6.30 3.48 10.55
CA PRO A 50 7.05 3.88 9.36
C PRO A 50 8.00 2.78 8.87
N ASN A 51 8.48 1.90 9.76
CA ASN A 51 9.43 0.85 9.44
C ASN A 51 8.76 -0.47 9.00
N ARG A 52 7.43 -0.46 8.82
CA ARG A 52 6.67 -1.63 8.41
C ARG A 52 5.80 -1.32 7.20
N VAL A 53 5.71 -2.32 6.33
CA VAL A 53 4.90 -2.25 5.11
C VAL A 53 3.66 -3.13 5.22
N VAL A 54 3.77 -4.33 5.81
CA VAL A 54 2.67 -5.30 5.88
C VAL A 54 2.09 -5.36 7.29
N PHE A 55 0.77 -5.31 7.37
CA PHE A 55 0.00 -5.31 8.62
C PHE A 55 -1.07 -6.39 8.60
N LYS A 56 -1.27 -7.06 9.74
CA LYS A 56 -2.41 -7.93 9.99
C LYS A 56 -3.53 -7.11 10.62
N VAL A 57 -4.71 -7.10 9.99
CA VAL A 57 -5.86 -6.30 10.43
C VAL A 57 -6.97 -7.12 11.09
N ARG A 58 -7.01 -8.42 10.78
CA ARG A 58 -7.98 -9.39 11.33
C ARG A 58 -7.42 -10.79 11.22
N ASP A 59 -8.05 -11.73 11.90
CA ASP A 59 -7.72 -13.15 11.74
C ASP A 59 -8.19 -13.68 10.38
N CYS A 60 -7.59 -14.80 9.97
CA CYS A 60 -7.96 -15.45 8.73
C CYS A 60 -9.18 -16.35 8.97
N PRO A 61 -10.09 -16.49 7.99
CA PRO A 61 -11.10 -17.54 8.02
C PRO A 61 -10.45 -18.93 8.15
N PRO A 62 -11.14 -19.92 8.74
CA PRO A 62 -10.61 -21.27 8.95
C PRO A 62 -10.09 -21.93 7.68
N ASP A 63 -10.78 -21.74 6.55
CA ASP A 63 -10.49 -22.40 5.28
C ASP A 63 -9.35 -21.72 4.48
N CYS A 64 -8.72 -20.67 5.04
CA CYS A 64 -7.69 -19.88 4.35
C CYS A 64 -6.35 -20.64 4.19
N GLY A 65 -6.20 -21.85 4.75
CA GLY A 65 -4.95 -22.62 4.73
C GLY A 65 -4.87 -23.74 3.68
N ASP A 66 -5.99 -24.18 3.12
CA ASP A 66 -6.07 -25.45 2.37
C ASP A 66 -5.81 -25.31 0.87
N ASP A 67 -5.82 -24.10 0.32
CA ASP A 67 -5.53 -23.87 -1.10
C ASP A 67 -4.02 -23.69 -1.34
N LYS A 68 -3.36 -24.78 -1.77
CA LYS A 68 -1.93 -24.81 -2.13
C LYS A 68 -1.50 -23.74 -3.14
N ARG A 69 -2.43 -23.06 -3.83
CA ARG A 69 -2.07 -22.08 -4.86
C ARG A 69 -2.00 -20.63 -4.40
N LYS A 70 -2.38 -20.26 -3.16
CA LYS A 70 -2.35 -18.85 -2.70
C LYS A 70 -2.16 -18.66 -1.18
N ASN A 71 -1.36 -19.50 -0.53
CA ASN A 71 -1.03 -19.31 0.88
C ASN A 71 -0.03 -18.15 1.03
N CYS A 72 -0.40 -17.11 1.80
CA CYS A 72 0.48 -15.97 2.14
C CYS A 72 1.81 -16.38 2.80
N GLU A 73 1.85 -17.55 3.42
CA GLU A 73 3.06 -18.19 3.93
C GLU A 73 4.00 -18.64 2.79
N ALA A 74 3.45 -19.31 1.77
CA ALA A 74 4.23 -19.79 0.62
C ALA A 74 4.72 -18.65 -0.29
N SER A 75 4.01 -17.53 -0.36
CA SER A 75 4.45 -16.35 -1.11
C SER A 75 5.55 -15.56 -0.40
N CYS A 76 5.76 -15.78 0.90
CA CYS A 76 6.79 -15.10 1.67
C CYS A 76 8.15 -15.78 1.52
N LEU A 77 8.98 -15.31 0.59
CA LEU A 77 10.35 -15.80 0.35
C LEU A 77 11.27 -15.70 1.59
N PHE A 78 10.93 -14.83 2.54
CA PHE A 78 11.72 -14.57 3.75
C PHE A 78 11.25 -15.37 4.98
N GLY A 79 10.20 -16.19 4.85
CA GLY A 79 9.65 -16.96 5.97
C GLY A 79 9.15 -16.08 7.13
N ALA A 80 8.70 -14.88 6.83
CA ALA A 80 8.19 -13.93 7.82
C ALA A 80 6.72 -14.19 8.19
N ILE A 81 5.97 -14.86 7.32
CA ILE A 81 4.57 -15.21 7.54
C ILE A 81 4.52 -16.65 8.04
N VAL A 82 4.00 -16.86 9.25
CA VAL A 82 3.86 -18.19 9.86
C VAL A 82 2.44 -18.36 10.41
N ARG A 83 2.02 -19.60 10.65
CA ARG A 83 0.79 -19.89 11.40
C ARG A 83 1.12 -20.34 12.83
N ASP A 84 0.35 -19.86 13.79
CA ASP A 84 0.42 -20.36 15.16
C ASP A 84 -0.36 -21.67 15.33
N MET A 85 -0.43 -22.17 16.58
CA MET A 85 -1.12 -23.42 16.91
C MET A 85 -2.63 -23.38 16.66
N GLU A 86 -3.22 -22.19 16.60
CA GLU A 86 -4.64 -21.98 16.31
C GLU A 86 -4.90 -21.82 14.81
N GLY A 87 -3.84 -21.88 13.98
CA GLY A 87 -3.90 -21.68 12.55
C GLY A 87 -3.91 -20.21 12.13
N ASN A 88 -3.78 -19.28 13.08
CA ASN A 88 -3.80 -17.85 12.81
C ASN A 88 -2.48 -17.41 12.20
N VAL A 89 -2.57 -16.53 11.19
CA VAL A 89 -1.38 -15.94 10.57
C VAL A 89 -0.71 -14.96 11.53
N VAL A 90 0.61 -15.06 11.66
CA VAL A 90 1.47 -14.20 12.47
C VAL A 90 2.64 -13.71 11.60
N ILE A 91 2.94 -12.42 11.70
CA ILE A 91 4.05 -11.79 10.96
C ILE A 91 5.26 -11.68 11.90
N LYS A 92 6.31 -12.46 11.65
CA LYS A 92 7.62 -12.32 12.29
C LYS A 92 8.33 -11.10 11.73
N GLN A 93 8.15 -9.96 12.40
CA GLN A 93 8.63 -8.66 11.93
C GLN A 93 10.14 -8.60 11.67
N ASN A 94 10.94 -9.31 12.48
CA ASN A 94 12.40 -9.38 12.28
C ASN A 94 12.82 -10.02 10.95
N ASN A 95 11.94 -10.81 10.33
CA ASN A 95 12.21 -11.47 9.05
C ASN A 95 11.47 -10.79 7.89
N CYS A 96 10.60 -9.81 8.16
CA CYS A 96 9.76 -9.18 7.15
C CYS A 96 10.57 -8.14 6.37
N ALA A 97 10.90 -8.43 5.11
CA ALA A 97 11.56 -7.48 4.22
C ALA A 97 10.61 -6.39 3.67
N GLY A 98 9.31 -6.44 3.99
CA GLY A 98 8.33 -5.45 3.53
C GLY A 98 7.99 -5.51 2.04
N CYS A 99 8.19 -6.65 1.37
CA CYS A 99 7.94 -6.76 -0.09
C CYS A 99 6.47 -6.70 -0.51
N GLY A 100 5.52 -6.95 0.40
CA GLY A 100 4.08 -6.86 0.12
C GLY A 100 3.45 -8.06 -0.58
N GLU A 101 4.23 -9.03 -1.06
CA GLU A 101 3.71 -10.20 -1.81
C GLU A 101 2.62 -10.99 -1.04
N CYS A 102 2.78 -11.12 0.28
CA CYS A 102 1.79 -11.79 1.12
C CYS A 102 0.46 -11.03 1.26
N ALA A 103 0.48 -9.70 1.17
CA ALA A 103 -0.73 -8.88 1.13
C ALA A 103 -1.40 -8.97 -0.24
N GLU A 104 -0.63 -8.99 -1.33
CA GLU A 104 -1.15 -9.10 -2.70
C GLU A 104 -1.93 -10.40 -2.94
N VAL A 105 -1.43 -11.52 -2.41
CA VAL A 105 -2.13 -12.82 -2.55
C VAL A 105 -3.30 -12.99 -1.56
N CYS A 106 -3.47 -12.09 -0.58
CA CYS A 106 -4.47 -12.21 0.48
C CYS A 106 -5.87 -11.76 0.02
N ARG A 107 -6.68 -12.71 -0.46
CA ARG A 107 -8.06 -12.44 -0.91
C ARG A 107 -8.98 -11.92 0.18
N GLU A 108 -8.71 -12.30 1.42
CA GLU A 108 -9.50 -11.92 2.59
C GLU A 108 -9.12 -10.53 3.12
N TYR A 109 -8.07 -9.90 2.59
CA TYR A 109 -7.54 -8.64 3.14
C TYR A 109 -7.26 -8.70 4.65
N SER A 110 -6.99 -9.90 5.19
CA SER A 110 -6.53 -10.07 6.59
C SER A 110 -5.10 -9.56 6.76
N LEU A 111 -4.31 -9.60 5.68
CA LEU A 111 -3.04 -8.93 5.53
C LEU A 111 -3.19 -7.80 4.50
N VAL A 112 -2.70 -6.61 4.83
CA VAL A 112 -2.72 -5.44 3.93
C VAL A 112 -1.37 -4.75 3.93
N ASP A 113 -1.05 -4.09 2.83
CA ASP A 113 0.13 -3.25 2.68
C ASP A 113 -0.21 -1.77 2.92
N LYS A 114 0.58 -1.08 3.76
CA LYS A 114 0.43 0.35 4.00
C LYS A 114 0.74 1.15 2.73
N LYS A 115 -0.18 2.02 2.32
CA LYS A 115 -0.06 2.81 1.09
C LYS A 115 0.64 4.14 1.36
N GLU A 116 1.88 4.26 0.93
CA GLU A 116 2.69 5.48 1.17
C GLU A 116 2.41 6.60 0.16
N PHE A 117 1.69 6.31 -0.92
CA PHE A 117 1.40 7.29 -1.96
C PHE A 117 0.30 8.30 -1.57
N VAL A 118 -0.71 7.88 -0.80
CA VAL A 118 -1.85 8.76 -0.42
C VAL A 118 -1.42 10.05 0.29
N PRO A 119 -0.55 10.02 1.31
CA PRO A 119 -0.13 11.25 1.98
C PRO A 119 0.69 12.19 1.08
N LEU A 120 1.23 11.72 -0.04
CA LEU A 120 1.98 12.54 -0.99
C LEU A 120 1.08 13.35 -1.94
N ILE A 121 -0.20 13.00 -2.07
CA ILE A 121 -1.11 13.65 -3.02
C ILE A 121 -1.27 15.15 -2.72
N GLU A 122 -1.34 15.53 -1.45
CA GLU A 122 -1.47 16.94 -1.05
C GLU A 122 -0.20 17.73 -1.39
N LEU A 123 0.98 17.15 -1.13
CA LEU A 123 2.27 17.75 -1.48
C LEU A 123 2.40 17.95 -2.99
N LEU A 124 1.95 17.00 -3.80
CA LEU A 124 2.00 17.07 -5.27
C LEU A 124 1.06 18.14 -5.85
N LYS A 125 0.00 18.51 -5.13
CA LYS A 125 -0.93 19.57 -5.55
C LYS A 125 -0.38 20.96 -5.27
N ASP A 126 0.50 21.09 -4.28
CA ASP A 126 1.14 22.34 -3.95
C ASP A 126 2.23 22.68 -4.97
N ARG A 127 1.95 23.66 -5.84
CA ARG A 127 2.89 24.12 -6.87
C ARG A 127 4.04 24.96 -6.33
N THR A 128 4.01 25.32 -5.04
CA THR A 128 5.06 26.10 -4.39
C THR A 128 6.19 25.22 -3.86
N VAL A 129 5.93 23.93 -3.66
CA VAL A 129 6.92 22.97 -3.19
C VAL A 129 7.50 22.19 -4.37
N PRO A 130 8.82 22.29 -4.64
CA PRO A 130 9.43 21.48 -5.69
C PRO A 130 9.48 20.01 -5.28
N VAL A 131 8.89 19.13 -6.09
CA VAL A 131 8.91 17.67 -5.88
C VAL A 131 9.83 17.01 -6.89
N PHE A 132 10.76 16.18 -6.42
CA PHE A 132 11.72 15.44 -7.24
C PHE A 132 11.44 13.94 -7.17
N VAL A 133 11.64 13.23 -8.28
CA VAL A 133 11.49 11.77 -8.35
C VAL A 133 12.85 11.16 -8.70
N ILE A 134 13.27 10.16 -7.93
CA ILE A 134 14.46 9.36 -8.22
C ILE A 134 13.98 8.04 -8.82
N ILE A 135 14.39 7.78 -10.06
CA ILE A 135 14.02 6.56 -10.79
C ILE A 135 15.27 5.69 -10.90
N ASN A 136 15.19 4.44 -10.43
CA ASN A 136 16.28 3.48 -10.59
C ASN A 136 16.38 3.03 -12.06
N HIS A 137 17.61 2.91 -12.58
CA HIS A 137 17.91 2.55 -13.97
C HIS A 137 17.16 1.30 -14.47
N TRP A 138 16.93 0.31 -13.59
CA TRP A 138 16.22 -0.93 -13.95
C TRP A 138 14.77 -0.69 -14.39
N PHE A 139 14.09 0.32 -13.82
CA PHE A 139 12.71 0.65 -14.20
C PHE A 139 12.60 1.25 -15.61
N LEU A 140 13.70 1.74 -16.17
CA LEU A 140 13.73 2.26 -17.54
C LEU A 140 13.95 1.15 -18.58
N GLN A 141 14.37 -0.05 -18.15
CA GLN A 141 14.65 -1.19 -19.03
C GLN A 141 13.42 -2.09 -19.23
N GLY A 142 12.41 -1.99 -18.36
CA GLY A 142 11.12 -2.64 -18.54
C GLY A 142 10.28 -1.92 -19.59
N SER A 143 9.67 -2.67 -20.51
CA SER A 143 8.77 -2.19 -21.57
C SER A 143 7.46 -1.61 -21.06
N MET A 144 7.51 -0.65 -20.13
CA MET A 144 6.37 0.17 -19.74
C MET A 144 6.32 1.35 -20.70
N PHE A 145 5.47 1.17 -21.72
CA PHE A 145 5.09 2.09 -22.78
C PHE A 145 5.24 3.59 -22.41
N PHE A 146 6.41 4.17 -22.71
CA PHE A 146 6.60 5.62 -22.70
C PHE A 146 5.80 6.17 -23.88
N LYS A 147 4.64 6.79 -23.61
CA LYS A 147 3.93 7.56 -24.64
C LYS A 147 4.86 8.67 -25.16
N PRO A 148 4.94 8.89 -26.49
CA PRO A 148 5.71 9.98 -27.05
C PRO A 148 5.12 11.31 -26.55
N GLY A 149 5.89 12.06 -25.76
CA GLY A 149 5.47 13.34 -25.17
C GLY A 149 6.05 13.62 -23.78
N PHE A 150 6.57 12.61 -23.08
CA PHE A 150 7.22 12.80 -21.78
C PHE A 150 8.69 13.18 -22.00
N ARG A 151 9.01 14.48 -21.99
CA ARG A 151 10.39 14.95 -21.89
C ARG A 151 10.90 14.58 -20.49
N GLN A 152 11.74 13.57 -20.39
CA GLN A 152 12.56 13.38 -19.20
C GLN A 152 13.66 14.45 -19.23
N GLU A 153 13.47 15.56 -18.51
CA GLU A 153 14.61 16.37 -18.10
C GLU A 153 15.26 15.64 -16.92
N ILE A 154 16.28 14.82 -17.24
CA ILE A 154 17.32 14.51 -16.28
C ILE A 154 17.96 15.86 -15.94
N ILE A 155 17.62 16.43 -14.78
CA ILE A 155 18.32 17.60 -14.25
C ILE A 155 19.70 17.10 -13.79
N ALA A 156 20.63 17.00 -14.74
CA ALA A 156 22.04 16.95 -14.45
C ALA A 156 22.39 18.27 -13.77
N ASN A 157 22.78 18.18 -12.50
CA ASN A 157 23.21 19.28 -11.66
C ASN A 157 24.30 20.09 -12.37
N ASN A 158 23.94 21.27 -12.86
CA ASN A 158 24.89 22.23 -13.40
C ASN A 158 24.60 23.60 -12.79
N ARG A 159 25.14 23.83 -11.58
CA ARG A 159 25.42 25.17 -11.10
C ARG A 159 26.81 25.23 -10.48
N SER A 160 27.76 25.51 -11.36
CA SER A 160 28.98 26.27 -11.08
C SER A 160 28.61 27.72 -10.67
N LYS A 161 29.43 28.29 -9.77
CA LYS A 161 29.46 29.68 -9.26
C LYS A 161 28.36 30.05 -8.27
N TYR A 162 28.67 30.10 -6.98
CA TYR A 162 29.26 31.26 -6.29
C TYR A 162 30.16 30.78 -5.15
#